data_AF-A0A814PDW7-F1
#
_entry.id   AF-A0A814PDW7-F1
#
_cell.length_a   1.000
_cell.length_b   1.000
_cell.length_c   1.000
_cell.angle_alpha   90.00
_cell.angle_beta   90.00
_cell.angle_gamma   90.00
#
_symmetry.space_group_name_H-M   'P 1'
#
loop_
_entity.id
_entity.type
_entity.pdbx_description
1 polymer ?
#
loop_
_entity_poly.entity_id
_entity_poly.type
_entity_poly.pdbx_seq_one_letter_code
_entity_poly.pdbx_strand_id
1 'polypeptide(L)'
;MIISLCMGCGSLLYTLNNPDPNTTIRAFCKSRVYILQSTFMMTHWMITIACIDRYALSSRNARLRQFAQVYIARRAVVIIICIWLILPIHTIVFYEIRPGASICAIVYDRTAALYHSSYTIVTGGIFPLTIMITCSLLIRHNLAIKRSKREEHITESNFVTQRTSHERIQRTRDRHALAMLFIQVIVYCFV
;
A
#
# COMPACT_ATOMS: atom_id res chain seq x y z
N MET A 1 10.43 -3.52 0.82
CA MET A 1 10.35 -4.45 1.97
C MET A 1 11.65 -5.21 2.21
N ILE A 2 12.24 -5.87 1.20
CA ILE A 2 13.50 -6.64 1.39
C ILE A 2 14.63 -5.77 1.96
N ILE A 3 14.85 -4.58 1.39
CA ILE A 3 15.89 -3.64 1.87
C ILE A 3 15.67 -3.26 3.34
N SER A 4 14.43 -2.96 3.72
CA SER A 4 14.04 -2.66 5.11
C SER A 4 14.28 -3.83 6.08
N LEU A 5 13.94 -5.05 5.65
CA LEU A 5 14.20 -6.29 6.39
C LEU A 5 15.70 -6.54 6.57
N CYS A 6 16.48 -6.39 5.49
CA CYS A 6 17.93 -6.56 5.53
C CYS A 6 18.59 -5.55 6.48
N MET A 7 18.15 -4.28 6.48
CA MET A 7 18.68 -3.28 7.43
C MET A 7 18.26 -3.56 8.87
N GLY A 8 17.02 -3.99 9.11
CA GLY A 8 16.54 -4.36 10.44
C GLY A 8 17.29 -5.57 11.01
N CYS A 9 17.28 -6.69 10.29
CA CYS A 9 17.97 -7.91 10.68
C CYS A 9 19.50 -7.72 10.75
N GLY A 10 20.08 -6.97 9.80
CA GLY A 10 21.51 -6.68 9.78
C GLY A 10 21.95 -5.87 11.00
N SER A 11 21.19 -4.85 11.39
CA SER A 11 21.48 -4.09 12.62
C SER A 11 21.36 -4.95 13.89
N LEU A 12 20.36 -5.83 13.96
CA LEU A 12 20.15 -6.71 15.12
C LEU A 12 21.30 -7.73 15.29
N LEU A 13 21.74 -8.35 14.19
CA LEU A 13 22.86 -9.30 14.22
C LEU A 13 24.19 -8.61 14.55
N TYR A 14 24.39 -7.38 14.09
CA TYR A 14 25.60 -6.62 14.38
C TYR A 14 25.68 -6.21 15.85
N THR A 15 24.55 -5.83 16.46
CA THR A 15 24.46 -5.43 17.88
C THR A 15 24.76 -6.59 18.84
N LEU A 16 24.68 -7.85 18.39
CA LEU A 16 25.05 -9.00 19.23
C LEU A 16 26.51 -8.96 19.71
N ASN A 17 27.40 -8.35 18.92
CA ASN A 17 28.84 -8.36 19.16
C ASN A 17 29.48 -6.95 19.15
N ASN A 18 28.70 -5.91 18.85
CA ASN A 18 29.17 -4.54 18.69
C ASN A 18 28.13 -3.54 19.26
N PRO A 19 28.53 -2.31 19.61
CA PRO A 19 27.58 -1.27 20.00
C PRO A 19 26.59 -0.95 18.88
N ASP A 20 25.33 -0.65 19.26
CA ASP A 20 24.22 -0.54 18.33
C ASP A 20 24.46 0.59 17.29
N PRO A 21 24.51 0.28 15.97
CA PRO A 21 24.75 1.26 14.92
C PRO A 21 23.63 2.29 14.82
N ASN A 22 22.42 1.99 15.34
CA ASN A 22 21.30 2.92 15.39
C ASN A 22 21.55 4.10 16.34
N THR A 23 22.47 3.94 17.30
CA THR A 23 22.69 4.89 18.40
C THR A 23 24.09 5.49 18.38
N THR A 24 25.00 4.87 17.64
CA THR A 24 26.39 5.33 17.47
C THR A 24 26.61 6.06 16.15
N ILE A 25 25.99 5.61 15.05
CA ILE A 25 26.26 6.15 13.71
C ILE A 25 25.11 7.04 13.23
N ARG A 26 25.33 8.37 13.22
CA ARG A 26 24.33 9.37 12.78
C ARG A 26 23.79 9.09 11.37
N ALA A 27 24.68 8.76 10.44
CA ALA A 27 24.31 8.47 9.06
C ALA A 27 23.39 7.23 8.93
N PHE A 28 23.63 6.19 9.75
CA PHE A 28 22.84 4.96 9.74
C PHE A 28 21.45 5.17 10.35
N CYS A 29 21.36 5.90 11.47
CA CYS A 29 20.09 6.32 12.06
C CYS A 29 19.21 7.07 11.05
N LYS A 30 19.77 8.07 10.35
CA LYS A 30 19.04 8.86 9.34
C LYS A 30 18.60 8.03 8.14
N SER A 31 19.52 7.28 7.54
CA SER A 31 19.23 6.49 6.32
C SER A 31 18.21 5.39 6.59
N ARG A 32 18.29 4.73 7.75
CA ARG A 32 17.33 3.70 8.17
C ARG A 32 15.91 4.27 8.26
N VAL A 33 15.73 5.38 8.97
CA VAL A 33 14.41 6.01 9.13
C VAL A 33 13.85 6.44 7.76
N TYR A 34 14.68 7.08 6.93
CA TYR A 34 14.28 7.50 5.60
C TYR A 34 13.84 6.31 4.71
N ILE A 35 14.64 5.24 4.65
CA ILE A 35 14.33 4.08 3.80
C ILE A 35 13.11 3.33 4.33
N LEU A 36 12.97 3.18 5.65
CA LEU A 36 11.79 2.56 6.26
C LEU A 36 10.54 3.35 5.92
N GLN A 37 10.55 4.66 6.17
CA GLN A 37 9.43 5.55 5.88
C GLN A 37 9.05 5.50 4.40
N SER A 38 10.03 5.68 3.51
CA SER A 38 9.81 5.67 2.05
C SER A 38 9.23 4.34 1.58
N THR A 39 9.80 3.22 2.04
CA THR A 39 9.36 1.88 1.65
C THR A 39 7.94 1.58 2.14
N PHE A 40 7.62 2.00 3.36
CA PHE A 40 6.30 1.79 3.96
C PHE A 40 5.24 2.57 3.19
N MET A 41 5.48 3.87 2.96
CA MET A 41 4.59 4.73 2.17
C MET A 41 4.42 4.21 0.74
N MET A 42 5.51 3.84 0.06
CA MET A 42 5.44 3.25 -1.27
C MET A 42 4.56 2.00 -1.28
N THR A 43 4.73 1.10 -0.32
CA THR A 43 3.96 -0.15 -0.25
C THR A 43 2.47 0.16 -0.07
N HIS A 44 2.12 1.10 0.81
CA HIS A 44 0.73 1.48 1.07
C HIS A 44 0.06 2.08 -0.17
N TRP A 45 0.74 2.99 -0.85
CA TRP A 45 0.19 3.64 -2.04
C TRP A 45 0.13 2.70 -3.25
N MET A 46 1.09 1.78 -3.39
CA MET A 46 1.04 0.74 -4.43
C MET A 46 -0.16 -0.20 -4.24
N ILE A 47 -0.43 -0.63 -3.00
CA ILE A 47 -1.63 -1.43 -2.69
C ILE A 47 -2.90 -0.63 -2.98
N THR A 48 -2.93 0.64 -2.57
CA THR A 48 -4.07 1.54 -2.79
C THR A 48 -4.39 1.69 -4.28
N ILE A 49 -3.39 1.94 -5.12
CA ILE A 49 -3.59 2.03 -6.58
C ILE A 49 -3.99 0.68 -7.18
N ALA A 50 -3.47 -0.45 -6.67
CA ALA A 50 -3.93 -1.76 -7.10
C ALA A 50 -5.42 -2.00 -6.77
N CYS A 51 -5.93 -1.47 -5.66
CA CYS A 51 -7.36 -1.49 -5.33
C CYS A 51 -8.18 -0.65 -6.33
N ILE A 52 -7.69 0.54 -6.69
CA ILE A 52 -8.34 1.42 -7.68
C ILE A 52 -8.37 0.74 -9.06
N ASP A 53 -7.26 0.13 -9.48
CA ASP A 53 -7.16 -0.60 -10.75
C ASP A 53 -8.18 -1.75 -10.81
N ARG A 54 -8.27 -2.55 -9.74
CA ARG A 54 -9.28 -3.61 -9.62
C ARG A 54 -10.71 -3.06 -9.62
N TYR A 55 -10.95 -1.92 -8.98
CA TYR A 55 -12.23 -1.24 -9.04
C TYR A 55 -12.58 -0.81 -10.47
N ALA A 56 -11.64 -0.18 -11.16
CA ALA A 56 -11.79 0.27 -12.54
C ALA A 56 -12.11 -0.90 -13.49
N LEU A 57 -11.45 -2.06 -13.32
CA LEU A 57 -11.76 -3.30 -14.05
C LEU A 57 -13.16 -3.86 -13.73
N SER A 58 -13.60 -3.75 -12.47
CA SER A 58 -14.90 -4.26 -12.04
C SER A 58 -16.07 -3.40 -12.55
N SER A 59 -15.83 -2.12 -12.83
CA SER A 59 -16.84 -1.13 -13.20
C SER A 59 -17.45 -1.41 -14.58
N ARG A 60 -18.72 -0.99 -14.76
CA ARG A 60 -19.44 -1.08 -16.04
C ARG A 60 -19.14 0.10 -16.97
N ASN A 61 -18.57 1.18 -16.44
CA ASN A 61 -18.28 2.38 -17.20
C ASN A 61 -17.03 2.16 -18.09
N ALA A 62 -17.20 2.31 -19.41
CA ALA A 62 -16.11 2.13 -20.38
C ALA A 62 -14.93 3.10 -20.14
N ARG A 63 -15.20 4.32 -19.66
CA ARG A 63 -14.16 5.30 -19.31
C ARG A 63 -13.31 4.83 -18.14
N LEU A 64 -13.92 4.25 -17.09
CA LEU A 64 -13.16 3.67 -15.98
C LEU A 64 -12.37 2.45 -16.43
N ARG A 65 -12.94 1.60 -17.27
CA ARG A 65 -12.23 0.41 -17.77
C ARG A 65 -11.02 0.77 -18.63
N GLN A 66 -11.07 1.88 -19.37
CA GLN A 66 -9.92 2.41 -20.12
C GLN A 66 -8.80 2.88 -19.19
N PHE A 67 -9.12 3.31 -17.96
CA PHE A 67 -8.13 3.68 -16.96
C PHE A 67 -7.30 2.49 -16.45
N ALA A 68 -7.87 1.29 -16.48
CA ALA A 68 -7.20 0.04 -16.08
C ALA A 68 -6.29 -0.57 -17.18
N GLN A 69 -5.74 0.27 -18.07
CA GLN A 69 -4.81 -0.17 -19.08
C GLN A 69 -3.38 -0.26 -18.52
N VAL A 70 -2.64 -1.29 -18.95
CA VAL A 70 -1.28 -1.61 -18.43
C VAL A 70 -0.31 -0.43 -18.55
N TYR A 71 -0.40 0.38 -19.61
CA TYR A 71 0.46 1.54 -19.77
C TYR A 71 0.17 2.67 -18.76
N ILE A 72 -1.09 2.84 -18.35
CA ILE A 72 -1.49 3.80 -17.32
C ILE A 72 -1.00 3.31 -15.97
N ALA A 73 -1.21 2.03 -15.67
CA ALA A 73 -0.72 1.40 -14.45
C ALA A 73 0.81 1.56 -14.31
N ARG A 74 1.57 1.31 -15.39
CA ARG A 74 3.04 1.48 -15.38
C ARG A 74 3.45 2.93 -15.12
N ARG A 75 2.77 3.92 -15.73
CA ARG A 75 3.04 5.35 -15.47
C ARG A 75 2.71 5.72 -14.02
N ALA A 76 1.59 5.25 -13.48
CA ALA A 76 1.20 5.51 -12.10
C ALA A 76 2.21 4.95 -11.10
N VAL A 77 2.74 3.74 -11.32
CA VAL A 77 3.78 3.14 -10.50
C VAL A 77 5.05 3.99 -10.49
N VAL A 78 5.52 4.44 -11.66
CA VAL A 78 6.72 5.30 -11.75
C VAL A 78 6.49 6.62 -10.99
N ILE A 79 5.33 7.23 -11.16
CA ILE A 79 4.98 8.49 -10.48
C ILE A 79 4.97 8.29 -8.95
N ILE A 80 4.36 7.20 -8.45
CA ILE A 80 4.37 6.85 -7.02
C ILE A 80 5.81 6.75 -6.53
N ILE A 81 6.65 5.96 -7.21
CA ILE A 81 8.04 5.75 -6.78
C ILE A 81 8.78 7.10 -6.68
N CYS A 82 8.67 7.95 -7.71
CA CYS A 82 9.33 9.26 -7.70
C CYS A 82 8.82 10.15 -6.56
N ILE A 83 7.50 10.25 -6.37
CA ILE A 83 6.90 11.10 -5.33
C ILE A 83 7.34 10.65 -3.94
N TRP A 84 7.28 9.34 -3.66
CA TRP A 84 7.58 8.79 -2.33
C TRP A 84 9.07 8.62 -2.03
N LEU A 85 9.94 8.82 -3.01
CA LEU A 85 11.38 9.02 -2.77
C LEU A 85 11.69 10.49 -2.43
N ILE A 86 11.01 11.44 -3.06
CA ILE A 86 11.29 12.87 -2.87
C ILE A 86 10.66 13.40 -1.56
N LEU A 87 9.40 13.07 -1.29
CA LEU A 87 8.67 13.59 -0.14
C LEU A 87 9.37 13.33 1.21
N PRO A 88 9.87 12.13 1.53
CA PRO A 88 10.50 11.86 2.82
C PRO A 88 11.93 12.41 2.96
N ILE A 89 12.49 13.14 1.99
CA ILE A 89 13.83 13.76 2.11
C ILE A 89 13.94 14.64 3.37
N HIS A 90 12.84 15.29 3.78
CA HIS A 90 12.80 16.07 5.01
C HIS A 90 13.19 15.26 6.26
N THR A 91 12.95 13.95 6.29
CA THR A 91 13.29 13.09 7.42
C THR A 91 14.80 12.97 7.64
N ILE A 92 15.61 13.04 6.58
CA ILE A 92 17.08 13.01 6.68
C ILE A 92 17.61 14.25 7.41
N VAL A 93 16.91 15.38 7.27
CA VAL A 93 17.32 16.66 7.84
C VAL A 93 16.98 16.73 9.33
N PHE A 94 15.76 16.34 9.71
CA PHE A 94 15.22 16.56 11.06
C PHE A 94 15.56 15.47 12.10
N TYR A 95 15.97 14.27 11.69
CA TYR A 95 16.31 13.19 12.63
C TYR A 95 17.73 13.35 13.18
N GLU A 96 17.90 13.23 14.50
CA GLU A 96 19.22 13.28 15.13
C GLU A 96 19.34 12.29 16.29
N ILE A 97 20.57 11.96 16.69
CA ILE A 97 20.81 11.09 17.85
C ILE A 97 20.74 11.95 19.10
N ARG A 98 19.84 11.61 20.03
CA ARG A 98 19.68 12.34 21.28
C ARG A 98 20.91 12.13 22.18
N PRO A 99 21.61 13.20 22.58
CA PRO A 99 22.71 13.07 23.55
C PRO A 99 22.18 12.49 24.86
N GLY A 100 22.78 11.40 25.34
CA GLY A 100 22.48 10.79 26.64
C GLY A 100 21.34 9.75 26.69
N ALA A 101 20.54 9.61 25.62
CA ALA A 101 19.45 8.63 25.58
C ALA A 101 19.65 7.52 24.54
N SER A 102 20.72 7.57 23.72
CA SER A 102 21.02 6.57 22.69
C SER A 102 19.80 6.24 21.81
N ILE A 103 18.98 7.23 21.49
CA ILE A 103 17.80 7.07 20.64
C ILE A 103 17.91 7.97 19.41
N CYS A 104 17.50 7.42 18.27
CA CYS A 104 17.35 8.11 17.00
C CYS A 104 15.95 8.73 16.93
N ALA A 105 15.83 10.04 17.16
CA ALA A 105 14.55 10.73 17.24
C ALA A 105 14.64 12.18 16.71
N ILE A 106 13.50 12.84 16.57
CA ILE A 106 13.47 14.28 16.30
C ILE A 106 13.65 14.99 17.65
N VAL A 107 14.87 15.47 17.93
CA VAL A 107 15.28 15.89 19.29
C VAL A 107 15.06 17.38 19.55
N TYR A 108 15.22 18.23 18.53
CA TYR A 108 15.37 19.67 18.72
C TYR A 108 14.14 20.49 18.33
N ASP A 109 13.17 19.91 17.62
CA ASP A 109 12.01 20.64 17.12
C ASP A 109 10.71 19.84 17.33
N ARG A 110 9.88 20.30 18.28
CA ARG A 110 8.56 19.73 18.55
C ARG A 110 7.60 19.94 17.37
N THR A 111 7.74 21.05 16.65
CA THR A 111 6.91 21.38 15.49
C THR A 111 7.23 20.42 14.35
N ALA A 112 8.52 20.15 14.10
CA ALA A 112 8.93 19.15 13.10
C ALA A 112 8.46 17.73 13.47
N ALA A 113 8.50 17.37 14.76
CA ALA A 113 7.98 16.08 15.22
C ALA A 113 6.46 15.95 15.03
N LEU A 114 5.70 16.99 15.35
CA LEU A 114 4.25 17.03 15.13
C LEU A 114 3.90 17.00 13.64
N TYR A 115 4.62 17.74 12.81
CA TYR A 115 4.46 17.71 11.36
C TYR A 115 4.74 16.30 10.80
N HIS A 116 5.84 15.67 11.20
CA HIS A 116 6.19 14.34 10.73
C HIS A 116 5.16 13.27 11.15
N SER A 117 4.71 13.31 12.40
CA SER A 117 3.69 12.40 12.92
C SER A 117 2.34 12.60 12.23
N SER A 118 1.88 13.84 12.11
CA SER A 118 0.61 14.16 11.44
C SER A 118 0.64 13.77 9.95
N TYR A 119 1.73 14.09 9.25
CA TYR A 119 1.94 13.69 7.87
C TYR A 119 1.85 12.16 7.73
N THR A 120 2.60 11.42 8.54
CA THR A 120 2.65 9.95 8.49
C THR A 120 1.27 9.33 8.75
N ILE A 121 0.52 9.82 9.73
CA ILE A 121 -0.81 9.31 10.06
C ILE A 121 -1.80 9.62 8.93
N VAL A 122 -1.79 10.84 8.42
CA VAL A 122 -2.75 11.28 7.40
C VAL A 122 -2.45 10.60 6.08
N THR A 123 -1.26 10.80 5.50
CA THR A 123 -0.93 10.31 4.16
C THR A 123 -0.58 8.84 4.14
N GLY A 124 -0.07 8.31 5.26
CA GLY A 124 0.34 6.92 5.37
C GLY A 124 -0.71 5.99 5.95
N GLY A 125 -1.70 6.54 6.68
CA GLY A 125 -2.77 5.84 7.39
C GLY A 125 -4.16 6.10 6.80
N ILE A 126 -4.70 7.29 7.08
CA ILE A 126 -6.11 7.64 6.82
C ILE A 126 -6.45 7.61 5.33
N PHE A 127 -5.62 8.24 4.48
CA PHE A 127 -5.88 8.33 3.04
C PHE A 127 -5.87 6.96 2.35
N PRO A 128 -4.81 6.13 2.48
CA PRO A 128 -4.80 4.78 1.92
C PRO A 128 -5.99 3.93 2.39
N LEU A 129 -6.30 3.95 3.69
CA LEU A 129 -7.42 3.18 4.26
C LEU A 129 -8.77 3.55 3.67
N THR A 130 -9.08 4.84 3.65
CA THR A 130 -10.38 5.33 3.15
C THR A 130 -10.55 4.96 1.67
N ILE A 131 -9.50 5.08 0.87
CA ILE A 131 -9.53 4.68 -0.55
C ILE A 131 -9.68 3.16 -0.69
N MET A 132 -8.94 2.36 0.08
CA MET A 132 -9.04 0.90 0.01
C MET A 132 -10.43 0.38 0.42
N ILE A 133 -11.02 0.94 1.48
CA ILE A 133 -12.36 0.57 1.97
C ILE A 133 -13.41 0.95 0.93
N THR A 134 -13.37 2.19 0.43
CA THR A 134 -14.33 2.64 -0.60
C THR A 134 -14.23 1.82 -1.87
N CYS A 135 -13.02 1.55 -2.38
CA CYS A 135 -12.80 0.66 -3.53
C CYS A 135 -13.35 -0.74 -3.29
N SER A 136 -13.10 -1.32 -2.11
CA SER A 136 -13.57 -2.67 -1.76
C SER A 136 -15.10 -2.76 -1.74
N LEU A 137 -15.77 -1.76 -1.16
CA LEU A 137 -17.23 -1.68 -1.15
C LEU A 137 -17.80 -1.51 -2.56
N LEU A 138 -17.20 -0.64 -3.36
CA LEU A 138 -17.63 -0.41 -4.75
C LEU A 138 -17.43 -1.65 -5.63
N ILE A 139 -16.33 -2.38 -5.47
CA ILE A 139 -16.11 -3.66 -6.17
C ILE A 139 -17.19 -4.66 -5.78
N ARG A 140 -17.50 -4.80 -4.48
CA ARG A 140 -18.56 -5.69 -4.00
C ARG A 140 -19.92 -5.33 -4.59
N HIS A 141 -20.26 -4.05 -4.62
CA HIS A 141 -21.50 -3.55 -5.21
C HIS A 141 -21.59 -3.85 -6.72
N ASN A 142 -20.52 -3.54 -7.48
CA ASN A 142 -20.46 -3.83 -8.92
C ASN A 142 -20.58 -5.33 -9.22
N LEU A 143 -19.93 -6.17 -8.40
CA LEU A 143 -20.04 -7.62 -8.52
C LEU A 143 -21.44 -8.11 -8.15
N ALA A 144 -22.09 -7.56 -7.13
CA ALA A 144 -23.46 -7.94 -6.75
C ALA A 144 -24.46 -7.65 -7.89
N ILE A 145 -24.37 -6.46 -8.51
CA ILE A 145 -25.21 -6.09 -9.66
C ILE A 145 -24.96 -7.03 -10.84
N LYS A 146 -23.70 -7.36 -11.14
CA LYS A 146 -23.35 -8.32 -12.20
C LYS A 146 -23.92 -9.71 -11.94
N ARG A 147 -24.14 -10.11 -10.68
CA ARG A 147 -24.73 -11.40 -10.30
C ARG A 147 -26.23 -11.42 -10.52
N SER A 148 -26.94 -10.41 -10.01
CA SER A 148 -28.40 -10.30 -10.12
C SER A 148 -28.87 -10.30 -11.58
N LYS A 149 -28.24 -9.52 -12.47
CA LYS A 149 -28.58 -9.49 -13.90
C LYS A 149 -28.30 -10.80 -14.65
N ARG A 150 -27.49 -11.68 -14.07
CA ARG A 150 -27.09 -12.94 -14.68
C ARG A 150 -27.98 -14.09 -14.26
N GLU A 151 -28.61 -13.99 -13.09
CA GLU A 151 -29.66 -14.92 -12.64
C GLU A 151 -30.92 -14.80 -13.52
N GLU A 152 -31.26 -13.60 -13.99
CA GLU A 152 -32.34 -13.40 -14.98
C GLU A 152 -32.04 -14.05 -16.34
N HIS A 153 -30.80 -13.98 -16.83
CA HIS A 153 -30.46 -14.42 -18.19
C HIS A 153 -30.17 -15.93 -18.31
N ILE A 154 -29.96 -16.64 -17.19
CA ILE A 154 -29.71 -18.09 -17.16
C ILE A 154 -30.98 -18.90 -17.45
N THR A 155 -32.17 -18.34 -17.24
CA THR A 155 -33.44 -19.02 -17.50
C THR A 155 -33.69 -19.27 -19.00
N GLU A 156 -32.95 -18.65 -19.91
CA GLU A 156 -33.35 -18.57 -21.32
C GLU A 156 -32.46 -19.29 -22.35
N SER A 157 -31.31 -19.91 -22.02
CA SER A 157 -30.48 -20.47 -23.11
C SER A 157 -29.53 -21.63 -22.75
N ASN A 158 -29.78 -22.77 -23.42
CA ASN A 158 -29.01 -24.02 -23.39
C ASN A 158 -27.65 -23.93 -24.15
N PHE A 159 -27.21 -22.75 -24.60
CA PHE A 159 -25.93 -22.55 -25.31
C PHE A 159 -24.77 -22.07 -24.40
N VAL A 160 -24.98 -22.06 -23.07
CA VAL A 160 -24.23 -21.28 -22.06
C VAL A 160 -23.09 -22.05 -21.36
N THR A 161 -22.91 -23.33 -21.63
CA THR A 161 -21.96 -24.21 -20.90
C THR A 161 -20.48 -23.85 -21.08
N GLN A 162 -20.09 -23.20 -22.19
CA GLN A 162 -18.68 -22.85 -22.45
C GLN A 162 -18.29 -21.44 -21.93
N ARG A 163 -19.22 -20.47 -21.89
CA ARG A 163 -18.99 -19.16 -21.25
C ARG A 163 -18.89 -19.28 -19.74
N THR A 164 -19.67 -20.18 -19.15
CA THR A 164 -19.76 -20.36 -17.70
C THR A 164 -18.48 -20.87 -17.03
N SER A 165 -17.63 -21.65 -17.71
CA SER A 165 -16.36 -22.15 -17.15
C SER A 165 -15.30 -21.06 -17.07
N HIS A 166 -15.06 -20.29 -18.15
CA HIS A 166 -14.15 -19.14 -18.14
C HIS A 166 -14.61 -18.07 -17.14
N GLU A 167 -15.92 -17.81 -17.06
CA GLU A 167 -16.49 -16.84 -16.14
C GLU A 167 -16.50 -17.33 -14.68
N ARG A 168 -16.64 -18.64 -14.40
CA ARG A 168 -16.46 -19.22 -13.06
C ARG A 168 -15.02 -19.05 -12.57
N ILE A 169 -14.03 -19.29 -13.43
CA ILE A 169 -12.61 -19.10 -13.13
C ILE A 169 -12.31 -17.62 -12.86
N GLN A 170 -12.91 -16.71 -13.61
CA GLN A 170 -12.74 -15.27 -13.36
C GLN A 170 -13.40 -14.84 -12.04
N ARG A 171 -14.56 -15.42 -11.69
CA ARG A 171 -15.29 -15.15 -10.44
C ARG A 171 -14.56 -15.67 -9.20
N THR A 172 -13.90 -16.83 -9.27
CA THR A 172 -13.05 -17.32 -8.19
C THR A 172 -11.84 -16.42 -8.03
N ARG A 173 -11.16 -16.05 -9.12
CA ARG A 173 -10.04 -15.11 -9.09
C ARG A 173 -10.41 -13.75 -8.49
N ASP A 174 -11.56 -13.18 -8.85
CA ASP A 174 -12.05 -11.91 -8.28
C ASP A 174 -12.37 -12.03 -6.78
N ARG A 175 -12.91 -13.19 -6.35
CA ARG A 175 -13.15 -13.47 -4.93
C ARG A 175 -11.84 -13.63 -4.15
N HIS A 176 -10.85 -14.33 -4.70
CA HIS A 176 -9.52 -14.45 -4.10
C HIS A 176 -8.82 -13.09 -4.05
N ALA A 177 -8.94 -12.29 -5.10
CA ALA A 177 -8.44 -10.92 -5.16
C ALA A 177 -9.08 -10.05 -4.08
N LEU A 178 -10.41 -10.10 -3.90
CA LEU A 178 -11.09 -9.39 -2.82
C LEU A 178 -10.71 -9.89 -1.43
N ALA A 179 -10.63 -11.20 -1.23
CA ALA A 179 -10.20 -11.78 0.05
C ALA A 179 -8.79 -11.31 0.41
N MET A 180 -7.88 -11.26 -0.56
CA MET A 180 -6.54 -10.69 -0.39
C MET A 180 -6.61 -9.21 0.02
N LEU A 181 -7.48 -8.39 -0.59
CA LEU A 181 -7.65 -6.99 -0.23
C LEU A 181 -8.21 -6.83 1.19
N PHE A 182 -9.18 -7.64 1.59
CA PHE A 182 -9.72 -7.63 2.95
C PHE A 182 -8.65 -8.02 3.98
N ILE A 183 -7.87 -9.06 3.70
CA ILE A 183 -6.74 -9.45 4.55
C ILE A 183 -5.71 -8.32 4.62
N GLN A 184 -5.41 -7.66 3.50
CA GLN A 184 -4.50 -6.51 3.48
C GLN A 184 -5.02 -5.36 4.33
N VAL A 185 -6.32 -5.02 4.26
CA VAL A 185 -6.93 -3.98 5.11
C VAL A 185 -6.92 -4.38 6.59
N ILE A 186 -7.20 -5.66 6.91
CA ILE A 186 -7.16 -6.17 8.28
C ILE A 186 -5.73 -6.09 8.83
N VAL A 187 -4.75 -6.67 8.13
CA VAL A 187 -3.34 -6.62 8.52
C VAL A 187 -2.89 -5.17 8.70
N TYR A 188 -3.29 -4.28 7.79
CA TYR A 188 -2.98 -2.87 7.90
C TYR A 188 -3.58 -2.20 9.15
N CYS A 189 -4.80 -2.54 9.55
CA CYS A 189 -5.37 -2.00 10.79
C CYS A 189 -4.63 -2.49 12.06
N PHE A 190 -3.92 -3.61 11.99
CA PHE A 190 -3.21 -4.23 13.12
C PHE A 190 -1.69 -3.96 13.12
N VAL A 191 -1.12 -3.44 12.03
CA VAL A 191 0.31 -3.11 11.87
C VAL A 191 0.51 -1.60 12.00
#